data_AF-A0A3C1D9Q0-F1
#
_entry.id   AF-A0A3C1D9Q0-F1
#
_cell.length_a   1.000
_cell.length_b   1.000
_cell.length_c   1.000
_cell.angle_alpha   90.00
_cell.angle_beta   90.00
_cell.angle_gamma   90.00
#
_symmetry.space_group_name_H-M   'P 1'
#
loop_
_entity.id
_entity.type
_entity.pdbx_description
1 polymer ?
#
loop_
_entity_poly.entity_id
_entity_poly.type
_entity_poly.pdbx_seq_one_letter_code
_entity_poly.pdbx_strand_id
1 'polypeptide(L)' 'MPMTDEEMCAQLYRDLCGASMRKDADALAEMLADDYALVHMTGMRQSKRAYIDAVLDGTLN' A
#
# COMPACT_ATOMS: atom_id res chain seq x y z
N MET A 1 -5.29 -26.52 7.48
CA MET A 1 -5.28 -26.34 6.00
C MET A 1 -4.46 -25.10 5.73
N PRO A 2 -3.62 -25.07 4.67
CA PRO A 2 -2.98 -23.82 4.26
C PRO A 2 -4.04 -22.78 3.91
N MET A 3 -3.74 -21.49 4.10
CA MET A 3 -4.64 -20.40 3.69
C MET A 3 -4.88 -20.48 2.18
N THR A 4 -6.09 -20.11 1.75
CA THR A 4 -6.40 -19.93 0.34
C THR A 4 -5.78 -18.63 -0.17
N ASP A 5 -5.58 -18.52 -1.49
CA ASP A 5 -5.11 -17.29 -2.12
C ASP A 5 -6.03 -16.09 -1.80
N GLU A 6 -7.34 -16.33 -1.68
CA GLU A 6 -8.31 -15.31 -1.29
C GLU A 6 -8.08 -14.81 0.14
N GLU A 7 -7.86 -15.74 1.09
CA GLU A 7 -7.55 -15.41 2.48
C GLU A 7 -6.23 -14.64 2.61
N MET A 8 -5.22 -15.04 1.83
CA MET A 8 -3.92 -14.36 1.76
C MET A 8 -4.06 -12.93 1.21
N CYS A 9 -4.77 -12.75 0.10
CA CYS A 9 -5.03 -11.44 -0.49
C CYS A 9 -5.79 -10.53 0.48
N ALA A 10 -6.80 -11.06 1.17
CA ALA A 10 -7.57 -10.31 2.15
C ALA A 10 -6.70 -9.89 3.34
N GLN A 11 -5.76 -10.73 3.77
CA GLN A 11 -4.82 -10.41 4.84
C GLN A 11 -3.83 -9.32 4.41
N LEU A 12 -3.21 -9.46 3.22
CA LEU A 12 -2.32 -8.43 2.67
C LEU A 12 -3.01 -7.06 2.56
N TYR A 13 -4.29 -7.04 2.17
CA TYR A 13 -5.06 -5.80 2.11
C TYR A 13 -5.26 -5.17 3.49
N ARG A 14 -5.59 -5.97 4.51
CA ARG A 14 -5.71 -5.49 5.90
C ARG A 14 -4.37 -4.96 6.43
N ASP A 15 -3.28 -5.64 6.11
CA ASP A 15 -1.94 -5.25 6.54
C ASP A 15 -1.51 -3.94 5.87
N LEU A 16 -1.79 -3.78 4.57
CA LEU A 16 -1.59 -2.53 3.83
C LEU A 16 -2.36 -1.37 4.50
N CYS A 17 -3.66 -1.54 4.76
CA CYS A 17 -4.46 -0.52 5.44
C CYS A 17 -3.90 -0.20 6.85
N GLY A 18 -3.51 -1.24 7.60
CA GLY A 18 -2.94 -1.09 8.94
C GLY A 18 -1.63 -0.32 8.94
N ALA A 19 -0.72 -0.65 8.02
CA ALA A 19 0.54 0.05 7.84
C ALA A 19 0.32 1.51 7.43
N SER A 20 -0.62 1.78 6.52
CA SER A 20 -0.98 3.15 6.12
C SER A 20 -1.51 3.98 7.29
N MET A 21 -2.41 3.42 8.11
CA MET A 21 -2.94 4.13 9.29
C MET A 21 -1.87 4.41 10.34
N ARG A 22 -0.91 3.50 10.52
CA ARG A 22 0.21 3.67 11.45
C ARG A 22 1.37 4.50 10.88
N LYS A 23 1.31 4.89 9.61
CA LYS A 23 2.40 5.59 8.89
C LYS A 23 3.72 4.79 8.95
N ASP A 24 3.61 3.49 8.73
CA ASP A 24 4.73 2.54 8.79
C ASP A 24 5.38 2.40 7.40
N ALA A 25 6.37 3.25 7.11
CA ALA A 25 7.02 3.33 5.80
C ALA A 25 7.72 2.02 5.42
N ASP A 26 8.38 1.37 6.38
CA ASP A 26 9.16 0.17 6.15
C ASP A 26 8.23 -1.01 5.80
N ALA A 27 7.13 -1.17 6.55
CA ALA A 27 6.13 -2.19 6.23
C ALA A 27 5.51 -1.96 4.84
N LEU A 28 5.18 -0.71 4.49
CA LEU A 28 4.68 -0.39 3.15
C LEU A 28 5.74 -0.69 2.06
N ALA A 29 7.00 -0.38 2.32
CA ALA A 29 8.09 -0.62 1.38
C ALA A 29 8.36 -2.12 1.17
N GLU A 30 8.19 -2.95 2.20
CA GLU A 30 8.33 -4.41 2.11
C GLU A 30 7.15 -5.05 1.36
N MET A 31 5.92 -4.59 1.63
CA MET A 31 4.72 -5.19 1.03
C MET A 31 4.52 -4.82 -0.45
N LEU A 32 4.89 -3.60 -0.85
CA LEU A 32 4.63 -3.12 -2.21
C LEU A 32 5.73 -3.58 -3.18
N ALA A 33 5.33 -4.10 -4.34
CA ALA A 33 6.26 -4.43 -5.41
C ALA A 33 7.06 -3.20 -5.87
N ASP A 34 8.29 -3.40 -6.36
CA ASP A 34 9.18 -2.29 -6.75
C ASP A 34 8.63 -1.46 -7.92
N ASP A 35 7.81 -2.06 -8.77
CA ASP A 35 7.12 -1.42 -9.89
C ASP A 35 5.71 -0.91 -9.54
N TYR A 36 5.33 -0.96 -8.26
CA TYR A 36 4.03 -0.49 -7.79
C TYR A 36 3.74 0.94 -8.25
N ALA A 37 2.51 1.12 -8.72
CA ALA A 37 1.97 2.43 -9.00
C ALA A 37 0.50 2.53 -8.56
N LEU A 38 0.19 3.59 -7.82
CA LEU A 38 -1.17 4.00 -7.56
C LEU A 38 -1.65 4.91 -8.68
N VAL A 39 -2.78 4.58 -9.31
CA VAL A 39 -3.44 5.43 -10.28
C VAL A 39 -4.72 5.97 -9.67
N HIS A 40 -4.77 7.29 -9.57
CA HIS A 40 -5.92 8.03 -9.05
C HIS A 40 -7.04 8.11 -10.06
N MET A 41 -8.25 8.41 -9.58
CA MET A 41 -9.42 8.65 -10.44
C MET A 41 -9.22 9.81 -11.42
N THR A 42 -8.28 10.72 -11.14
CA THR A 42 -7.88 11.84 -12.01
C THR A 42 -6.92 11.43 -13.13
N GLY A 43 -6.43 10.19 -13.14
CA GLY A 43 -5.37 9.72 -14.02
C GLY A 43 -3.95 10.04 -13.53
N MET A 44 -3.80 10.70 -12.37
CA MET A 44 -2.50 10.89 -11.75
C MET A 44 -1.90 9.53 -11.34
N ARG A 45 -0.62 9.31 -11.70
CA ARG A 45 0.13 8.10 -11.33
C ARG A 45 1.19 8.42 -10.28
N GLN A 46 1.13 7.76 -9.14
CA GLN A 46 2.13 7.84 -8.08
C GLN A 46 2.99 6.57 -8.08
N SER A 47 4.31 6.74 -8.00
CA SER A 47 5.23 5.62 -7.76
C SER A 47 5.12 5.11 -6.31
N LYS A 48 5.66 3.91 -6.01
CA LYS A 48 5.83 3.39 -4.64
C LYS A 48 6.33 4.43 -3.66
N ARG A 49 7.43 5.11 -3.97
CA ARG A 49 8.00 6.16 -3.09
C ARG A 49 7.01 7.31 -2.88
N ALA A 50 6.44 7.84 -3.96
CA ALA A 50 5.51 8.96 -3.88
C ALA A 50 4.22 8.62 -3.10
N TYR A 51 3.72 7.38 -3.23
CA TYR A 51 2.60 6.88 -2.45
C TYR A 51 2.96 6.80 -0.95
N ILE A 52 4.11 6.22 -0.61
CA ILE A 52 4.56 6.13 0.80
C ILE A 52 4.73 7.53 1.39
N ASP A 53 5.39 8.45 0.67
CA ASP A 53 5.54 9.84 1.11
C ASP A 53 4.17 10.49 1.38
N ALA A 54 3.18 10.31 0.48
CA ALA A 54 1.82 10.82 0.62
C ALA A 54 1.03 10.20 1.81
N VAL A 55 1.35 8.96 2.18
CA VAL A 55 0.78 8.33 3.39
C VAL A 55 1.40 8.93 4.64
N LEU A 56 2.71 9.13 4.66
CA LEU A 56 3.44 9.67 5.81
C LEU A 56 3.08 11.14 6.08
N ASP A 57 2.99 11.95 5.03
CA ASP A 57 2.62 13.36 5.14
C ASP A 57 1.10 13.57 5.37
N GLY A 58 0.28 12.54 5.11
CA GLY A 58 -1.17 12.59 5.25
C GLY A 58 -1.87 13.35 4.11
N THR A 59 -1.26 13.40 2.93
CA THR A 59 -1.77 14.09 1.73
C THR A 59 -2.27 13.13 0.66
N LEU A 60 -2.48 11.86 0.99
CA LEU A 60 -3.13 10.88 0.13
C LEU A 60 -4.58 11.33 -0.17
N ASN A 61 -4.81 11.84 -1.38
CA ASN A 61 -6.08 12.38 -1.88
C ASN A 61 -6.51 11.69 -3.17
#